data_AF-A0A6V8LWM6-F1
#
_entry.id   AF-A0A6V8LWM6-F1
#
_cell.length_a   1.000
_cell.length_b   1.000
_cell.length_c   1.000
_cell.angle_alpha   90.00
_cell.angle_beta   90.00
_cell.angle_gamma   90.00
#
_symmetry.space_group_name_H-M   'P 1'
#
loop_
_entity.id
_entity.type
_entity.pdbx_description
1 polymer ?
#
loop_
_entity_poly.entity_id
_entity_poly.type
_entity_poly.pdbx_seq_one_letter_code
_entity_poly.pdbx_strand_id
1 'polypeptide(L)'
;MNRDIVTLLYDMARQSPKSIKSISEEVGKPYSTLMRELDPADKGAKLGVELLLPLMQSCDSIAPLRYLADRMGYRVVANRDIIPDKTTLHEELLDTYQALVDYHRSMLERQPLEVVSDYREHLIRQLKEDFVAFMSSRRQEMSEAVQEEAALKTA
;
A
#
# COMPACT_ATOMS: atom_id res chain seq x y z
N MET A 1 -19.43 -17.77 -0.05
CA MET A 1 -18.94 -18.44 -1.27
C MET A 1 -17.44 -18.24 -1.34
N ASN A 2 -16.66 -19.32 -1.42
CA ASN A 2 -15.20 -19.24 -1.55
C ASN A 2 -14.88 -18.91 -3.02
N ARG A 3 -14.79 -17.62 -3.35
CA ARG A 3 -14.49 -17.16 -4.71
C ARG A 3 -13.01 -17.40 -5.01
N ASP A 4 -12.68 -18.04 -6.12
CA ASP A 4 -11.28 -18.19 -6.52
C ASP A 4 -10.67 -16.87 -7.03
N ILE A 5 -9.33 -16.82 -7.05
CA ILE A 5 -8.59 -15.61 -7.42
C ILE A 5 -8.76 -15.25 -8.91
N VAL A 6 -8.96 -16.23 -9.78
CA VAL A 6 -9.11 -16.01 -11.23
C VAL A 6 -10.44 -15.30 -11.51
N THR A 7 -11.52 -15.74 -10.87
CA THR A 7 -12.84 -15.11 -10.92
C THR A 7 -12.79 -13.68 -10.37
N LEU A 8 -12.02 -13.45 -9.31
CA LEU A 8 -11.80 -12.09 -8.77
C LEU A 8 -11.07 -11.18 -9.78
N LEU A 9 -10.03 -11.70 -10.43
CA LEU A 9 -9.25 -10.97 -11.44
C LEU A 9 -10.08 -10.67 -12.69
N TYR A 10 -10.92 -11.61 -13.11
CA TYR A 10 -11.87 -11.43 -14.21
C TYR A 10 -12.85 -10.28 -13.93
N ASP A 11 -13.48 -10.29 -12.76
CA ASP A 11 -14.39 -9.23 -12.33
C ASP A 11 -13.69 -7.88 -12.23
N MET A 12 -12.50 -7.86 -11.63
CA MET A 12 -11.69 -6.65 -11.49
C MET A 12 -11.40 -6.03 -12.87
N ALA A 13 -11.01 -6.84 -13.86
CA ALA A 13 -10.74 -6.38 -15.21
C ALA A 13 -12.01 -5.87 -15.92
N ARG A 14 -13.18 -6.47 -15.68
CA ARG A 14 -14.46 -6.05 -16.29
C ARG A 14 -15.07 -4.81 -15.63
N GLN A 15 -14.84 -4.62 -14.33
CA GLN A 15 -15.35 -3.48 -13.55
C GLN A 15 -14.40 -2.27 -13.58
N SER A 16 -13.20 -2.45 -14.12
CA SER A 16 -12.24 -1.37 -14.32
C SER A 16 -12.84 -0.24 -15.17
N PRO A 17 -12.55 1.04 -14.85
CA PRO A 17 -12.92 2.16 -15.71
C PRO A 17 -12.20 2.12 -17.06
N LYS A 18 -11.08 1.37 -17.17
CA LYS A 18 -10.37 1.15 -18.44
C LYS A 18 -10.99 0.01 -19.22
N SER A 19 -10.99 0.14 -20.55
CA SER A 19 -11.34 -0.98 -21.42
C SER A 19 -10.31 -2.10 -21.32
N ILE A 20 -10.76 -3.35 -21.47
CA ILE A 20 -9.86 -4.52 -21.46
C ILE A 20 -8.78 -4.43 -22.56
N LYS A 21 -9.06 -3.75 -23.68
CA LYS A 21 -8.05 -3.49 -24.72
C LYS A 21 -6.91 -2.61 -24.18
N SER A 22 -7.25 -1.51 -23.51
CA SER A 22 -6.27 -0.63 -22.87
C SER A 22 -5.48 -1.35 -21.78
N ILE A 23 -6.16 -2.17 -20.96
CA ILE A 23 -5.49 -3.01 -19.96
C ILE A 23 -4.50 -3.96 -20.64
N SER A 24 -4.90 -4.62 -21.74
CA SER A 24 -4.06 -5.56 -22.48
C SER A 24 -2.79 -4.91 -23.05
N GLU A 25 -2.91 -3.68 -23.55
CA GLU A 25 -1.78 -2.88 -24.02
C GLU A 25 -0.83 -2.51 -22.88
N GLU A 26 -1.36 -2.04 -21.73
CA GLU A 26 -0.56 -1.66 -20.57
C GLU A 26 0.20 -2.83 -19.94
N VAL A 27 -0.43 -4.00 -19.86
CA VAL A 27 0.23 -5.22 -19.34
C VAL A 27 1.12 -5.91 -20.38
N GLY A 28 1.17 -5.40 -21.61
CA GLY A 28 2.01 -5.94 -22.68
C GLY A 28 1.57 -7.31 -23.20
N LYS A 29 0.27 -7.62 -23.18
CA LYS A 29 -0.27 -8.93 -23.57
C LYS A 29 -1.36 -8.82 -24.63
N PRO A 30 -1.40 -9.70 -25.66
CA PRO A 30 -2.47 -9.68 -26.63
C PRO A 30 -3.84 -9.86 -25.98
N TYR A 31 -4.81 -9.03 -26.36
CA TYR A 31 -6.17 -9.02 -25.84
C TYR A 31 -6.80 -10.43 -25.75
N SER A 32 -6.74 -11.20 -26.84
CA SER A 32 -7.34 -12.54 -26.92
C SER A 32 -6.69 -13.51 -25.94
N THR A 33 -5.37 -13.48 -25.81
CA THR A 33 -4.63 -14.30 -24.85
C THR A 33 -4.98 -13.91 -23.42
N LEU A 34 -5.00 -12.60 -23.11
CA LEU A 34 -5.37 -12.12 -21.78
C LEU A 34 -6.80 -12.52 -21.41
N MET A 35 -7.76 -12.39 -22.33
CA MET A 35 -9.14 -12.78 -22.07
C MET A 35 -9.31 -14.27 -21.80
N ARG A 36 -8.57 -15.13 -22.50
CA ARG A 36 -8.59 -16.57 -22.24
C ARG A 36 -8.01 -16.90 -20.87
N GLU A 37 -6.93 -16.25 -20.47
CA GLU A 37 -6.30 -16.49 -19.16
C GLU A 37 -7.09 -15.93 -17.98
N LEU A 38 -7.87 -14.87 -18.21
CA LEU A 38 -8.77 -14.32 -17.19
C LEU A 38 -10.10 -15.08 -17.12
N ASP A 39 -10.51 -15.79 -18.16
CA ASP A 39 -11.78 -16.51 -18.19
C ASP A 39 -11.77 -17.72 -17.24
N PRO A 40 -12.57 -17.73 -16.15
CA PRO A 40 -12.61 -18.86 -15.23
C PRO A 40 -13.12 -20.17 -15.87
N ALA A 41 -13.79 -20.08 -17.04
CA ALA A 41 -14.29 -21.24 -17.77
C ALA A 41 -13.22 -21.89 -18.68
N ASP A 42 -12.20 -21.14 -19.12
CA ASP A 42 -11.14 -21.67 -19.98
C ASP A 42 -10.05 -22.36 -19.14
N LYS A 43 -10.23 -23.66 -18.89
CA LYS A 43 -9.25 -24.49 -18.16
C LYS A 43 -7.94 -24.72 -18.91
N GLY A 44 -7.88 -24.37 -20.20
CA GLY A 44 -6.70 -24.57 -21.06
C GLY A 44 -5.70 -23.42 -21.00
N ALA A 45 -6.12 -22.25 -20.52
CA ALA A 45 -5.29 -21.08 -20.34
C ALA A 45 -4.96 -20.88 -18.85
N LYS A 46 -3.74 -20.43 -18.54
CA LYS A 46 -3.30 -20.16 -17.17
C LYS A 46 -2.78 -18.75 -17.09
N LEU A 47 -3.30 -17.97 -16.14
CA LEU A 47 -2.76 -16.67 -15.83
C LEU A 47 -1.38 -16.81 -15.16
N GLY A 48 -0.36 -16.24 -15.78
CA GLY A 48 0.98 -16.14 -15.20
C GLY A 48 1.00 -15.24 -13.96
N VAL A 49 1.76 -15.61 -12.94
CA VAL A 49 1.86 -14.83 -11.69
C VAL A 49 2.48 -13.46 -11.92
N GLU A 50 3.35 -13.34 -12.92
CA GLU A 50 3.99 -12.11 -13.36
C GLU A 50 2.98 -11.05 -13.85
N LEU A 51 1.77 -11.45 -14.26
CA LEU A 51 0.71 -10.53 -14.68
C LEU A 51 -0.13 -10.00 -13.52
N LEU A 52 -0.02 -10.60 -12.33
CA LEU A 52 -0.86 -10.24 -11.20
C LEU A 52 -0.68 -8.77 -10.79
N LEU A 53 0.57 -8.31 -10.64
CA LEU A 53 0.85 -6.93 -10.27
C LEU A 53 0.52 -5.92 -11.38
N PRO A 54 0.94 -6.12 -12.65
CA PRO A 54 0.55 -5.26 -13.75
C PRO A 54 -0.98 -5.11 -13.90
N LEU A 55 -1.75 -6.19 -13.73
CA LEU A 55 -3.20 -6.13 -13.78
C LEU A 55 -3.80 -5.29 -12.65
N MET A 56 -3.32 -5.49 -11.42
CA MET A 56 -3.74 -4.67 -10.27
C MET A 56 -3.43 -3.18 -10.49
N GLN A 57 -2.25 -2.85 -11.03
CA GLN A 57 -1.85 -1.47 -11.32
C GLN A 57 -2.66 -0.85 -12.46
N SER A 58 -2.87 -1.60 -13.54
CA SER A 58 -3.63 -1.15 -14.70
C SER A 58 -5.10 -0.89 -14.35
N CYS A 59 -5.69 -1.74 -13.50
CA CYS A 59 -7.07 -1.62 -13.03
C CYS A 59 -7.22 -0.71 -11.79
N ASP A 60 -6.13 -0.15 -11.27
CA ASP A 60 -6.09 0.61 -10.01
C ASP A 60 -6.83 -0.10 -8.85
N SER A 61 -6.57 -1.40 -8.69
CA SER A 61 -7.28 -2.23 -7.71
C SER A 61 -6.35 -3.17 -6.96
N ILE A 62 -6.44 -3.13 -5.64
CA ILE A 62 -5.71 -4.01 -4.72
C ILE A 62 -6.54 -5.23 -4.28
N ALA A 63 -7.71 -5.47 -4.90
CA ALA A 63 -8.60 -6.56 -4.49
C ALA A 63 -7.92 -7.94 -4.50
N PRO A 64 -7.12 -8.32 -5.51
CA PRO A 64 -6.40 -9.59 -5.51
C PRO A 64 -5.36 -9.69 -4.39
N LEU A 65 -4.65 -8.60 -4.10
CA LEU A 65 -3.68 -8.55 -3.00
C LEU A 65 -4.38 -8.72 -1.64
N ARG A 66 -5.52 -8.06 -1.42
CA ARG A 66 -6.34 -8.23 -0.20
C ARG A 66 -6.84 -9.67 -0.06
N TYR A 67 -7.30 -10.27 -1.15
CA TYR A 67 -7.74 -11.66 -1.16
C TYR A 67 -6.60 -12.62 -0.77
N LEU A 68 -5.41 -12.44 -1.32
CA LEU A 68 -4.24 -13.25 -0.96
C LEU A 68 -3.84 -13.09 0.51
N ALA A 69 -3.82 -11.84 1.00
CA ALA A 69 -3.49 -11.56 2.39
C ALA A 69 -4.49 -12.21 3.35
N ASP A 70 -5.79 -12.06 3.10
CA ASP A 70 -6.87 -12.62 3.93
C ASP A 70 -6.76 -14.14 4.05
N ARG A 71 -6.50 -14.82 2.92
CA ARG A 71 -6.29 -16.28 2.87
C ARG A 71 -5.06 -16.75 3.63
N MET A 72 -4.12 -15.87 3.88
CA MET A 72 -2.89 -16.13 4.64
C MET A 72 -2.96 -15.62 6.09
N GLY A 73 -4.09 -15.02 6.51
CA GLY A 73 -4.23 -14.43 7.84
C GLY A 73 -3.51 -13.08 8.01
N TYR A 74 -3.24 -12.38 6.91
CA TYR A 74 -2.62 -11.05 6.90
C TYR A 74 -3.61 -9.96 6.47
N ARG A 75 -3.32 -8.71 6.84
CA ARG A 75 -4.03 -7.52 6.39
C ARG A 75 -3.11 -6.66 5.52
N VAL A 76 -3.65 -6.17 4.40
CA VAL A 76 -2.96 -5.18 3.55
C VAL A 76 -3.22 -3.79 4.12
N VAL A 77 -2.17 -3.02 4.35
CA VAL A 77 -2.25 -1.63 4.79
C VAL A 77 -1.49 -0.77 3.78
N ALA A 78 -2.15 0.27 3.27
CA ALA A 78 -1.51 1.22 2.36
C ALA A 78 -0.47 2.06 3.11
N ASN A 79 0.65 2.35 2.44
CA ASN A 79 1.68 3.25 2.95
C ASN A 79 1.70 4.59 2.19
N ARG A 80 0.84 4.77 1.18
CA ARG A 80 0.86 5.95 0.29
C ARG A 80 0.23 7.19 0.91
N ASP A 81 -0.62 7.01 1.91
CA ASP A 81 -1.40 8.08 2.54
C ASP A 81 -0.85 8.44 3.93
N ILE A 82 0.39 8.06 4.22
CA ILE A 82 1.09 8.40 5.45
C ILE A 82 1.82 9.72 5.21
N ILE A 83 1.23 10.81 5.69
CA ILE A 83 1.77 12.16 5.55
C ILE A 83 2.02 12.67 6.97
N PRO A 84 3.27 13.00 7.34
CA PRO A 84 3.59 13.70 8.59
C PRO A 84 2.73 14.96 8.74
N ASP A 85 2.13 15.17 9.91
CA ASP A 85 1.23 16.29 10.19
C ASP A 85 1.88 17.43 11.01
N LYS A 86 3.13 17.26 11.41
CA LYS A 86 3.95 18.24 12.13
C LYS A 86 5.01 18.88 11.25
N THR A 87 5.57 19.98 11.76
CA THR A 87 6.58 20.74 11.04
C THR A 87 7.98 20.15 11.19
N THR A 88 8.25 19.46 12.29
CA THR A 88 9.56 18.89 12.58
C THR A 88 9.47 17.42 12.96
N LEU A 89 10.54 16.66 12.69
CA LEU A 89 10.67 15.27 13.16
C LEU A 89 10.53 15.17 14.68
N HIS A 90 11.02 16.16 15.43
CA HIS A 90 10.91 16.14 16.89
C HIS A 90 9.44 16.17 17.34
N GLU A 91 8.62 17.00 16.72
CA GLU A 91 7.19 17.09 17.00
C GLU A 91 6.44 15.81 16.61
N GLU A 92 6.79 15.17 15.47
CA GLU A 92 6.21 13.87 15.09
C GLU A 92 6.45 12.81 16.17
N LEU A 93 7.71 12.70 16.62
CA LEU A 93 8.10 11.71 17.63
C LEU A 93 7.35 11.91 18.97
N LEU A 94 6.95 13.15 19.29
CA LEU A 94 6.16 13.45 20.50
C LEU A 94 4.76 12.85 20.42
N ASP A 95 4.12 12.87 19.25
CA ASP A 95 2.79 12.28 19.09
C ASP A 95 2.84 10.74 19.23
N THR A 96 3.90 10.08 18.76
CA THR A 96 4.12 8.63 18.99
C THR A 96 4.21 8.28 20.46
N TYR A 97 4.88 9.09 21.29
CA TYR A 97 4.91 8.84 22.74
C TYR A 97 3.51 8.89 23.35
N GLN A 98 2.70 9.87 22.98
CA GLN A 98 1.34 10.00 23.48
C GLN A 98 0.47 8.83 23.00
N ALA A 99 0.54 8.47 21.73
CA ALA A 99 -0.19 7.34 21.16
C ALA A 99 0.16 6.00 21.84
N LEU A 100 1.43 5.79 22.18
CA LEU A 100 1.88 4.59 22.91
C LEU A 100 1.30 4.53 24.32
N VAL A 101 1.30 5.66 25.03
CA VAL A 101 0.72 5.77 26.38
C VAL A 101 -0.77 5.46 26.33
N ASP A 102 -1.51 6.04 25.38
CA ASP A 102 -2.96 5.85 25.26
C ASP A 102 -3.31 4.40 24.91
N TYR A 103 -2.54 3.77 24.02
CA TYR A 103 -2.70 2.35 23.70
C TYR A 103 -2.50 1.45 24.94
N HIS A 104 -1.41 1.63 25.68
CA HIS A 104 -1.17 0.84 26.90
C HIS A 104 -2.20 1.13 28.00
N ARG A 105 -2.61 2.40 28.17
CA ARG A 105 -3.65 2.77 29.13
C ARG A 105 -4.98 2.08 28.81
N SER A 106 -5.38 2.04 27.53
CA SER A 106 -6.61 1.36 27.11
C SER A 106 -6.65 -0.12 27.49
N MET A 107 -5.51 -0.81 27.46
CA MET A 107 -5.40 -2.21 27.91
C MET A 107 -5.50 -2.34 29.43
N LEU A 108 -4.79 -1.48 30.18
CA LEU A 108 -4.78 -1.51 31.64
C LEU A 108 -6.18 -1.23 32.21
N GLU A 109 -6.93 -0.33 31.58
CA GLU A 109 -8.32 -0.01 31.89
C GLU A 109 -9.31 -1.07 31.40
N ARG A 110 -8.86 -2.08 30.67
CA ARG A 110 -9.69 -3.16 30.08
C ARG A 110 -10.81 -2.62 29.20
N GLN A 111 -10.48 -1.63 28.37
CA GLN A 111 -11.39 -1.12 27.35
C GLN A 111 -11.81 -2.25 26.38
N PRO A 112 -12.97 -2.11 25.69
CA PRO A 112 -13.40 -3.07 24.67
C PRO A 112 -12.34 -3.30 23.59
N LEU A 113 -12.32 -4.50 22.99
CA LEU A 113 -11.30 -4.88 21.99
C LEU A 113 -11.29 -3.96 20.77
N GLU A 114 -12.47 -3.47 20.37
CA GLU A 114 -12.64 -2.51 19.28
C GLU A 114 -11.91 -1.20 19.60
N VAL A 115 -12.08 -0.69 20.82
CA VAL A 115 -11.44 0.55 21.29
C VAL A 115 -9.93 0.38 21.38
N VAL A 116 -9.45 -0.73 21.97
CA VAL A 116 -8.01 -1.04 22.04
C VAL A 116 -7.41 -1.17 20.63
N SER A 117 -8.17 -1.76 19.69
CA SER A 117 -7.76 -1.87 18.29
C SER A 117 -7.65 -0.50 17.63
N ASP A 118 -8.54 0.45 17.91
CA ASP A 118 -8.46 1.80 17.35
C ASP A 118 -7.20 2.53 17.83
N TYR A 119 -6.87 2.44 19.12
CA TYR A 119 -5.61 2.96 19.66
C TYR A 119 -4.38 2.29 19.02
N ARG A 120 -4.44 0.98 18.75
CA ARG A 120 -3.37 0.27 18.04
C ARG A 120 -3.17 0.81 16.63
N GLU A 121 -4.24 0.99 15.87
CA GLU A 121 -4.14 1.51 14.49
C GLU A 121 -3.62 2.95 14.49
N HIS A 122 -4.03 3.77 15.47
CA HIS A 122 -3.49 5.12 15.64
C HIS A 122 -1.99 5.12 15.94
N LEU A 123 -1.52 4.28 16.87
CA LEU A 123 -0.09 4.12 17.16
C LEU A 123 0.70 3.66 15.94
N ILE A 124 0.18 2.69 15.18
CA ILE A 124 0.82 2.21 13.94
C ILE A 124 0.94 3.36 12.92
N ARG A 125 -0.09 4.21 12.80
CA ARG A 125 -0.04 5.38 11.91
C ARG A 125 1.07 6.34 12.33
N GLN A 126 1.15 6.70 13.60
CA GLN A 126 2.16 7.62 14.15
C GLN A 126 3.59 7.12 13.91
N LEU A 127 3.85 5.83 14.16
CA LEU A 127 5.14 5.20 13.85
C LEU A 127 5.51 5.27 12.35
N LYS A 128 4.51 5.24 11.47
CA LYS A 128 4.75 5.38 10.03
C LYS A 128 5.03 6.83 9.64
N GLU A 129 4.32 7.79 10.24
CA GLU A 129 4.52 9.23 10.03
C GLU A 129 5.93 9.63 10.45
N ASP A 130 6.39 9.19 11.63
CA ASP A 130 7.77 9.34 12.10
C ASP A 130 8.81 8.91 11.05
N PHE A 131 8.60 7.73 10.47
CA PHE A 131 9.54 7.19 9.49
C PHE A 131 9.55 8.01 8.19
N VAL A 132 8.39 8.46 7.73
CA VAL A 132 8.29 9.33 6.55
C VAL A 132 8.94 10.69 6.83
N ALA A 133 8.73 11.26 8.01
CA ALA A 133 9.35 12.52 8.44
C ALA A 133 10.88 12.38 8.51
N PHE A 134 11.39 11.30 9.11
CA PHE A 134 12.82 11.01 9.18
C PHE A 134 13.45 10.88 7.78
N MET A 135 12.81 10.10 6.89
CA MET A 135 13.26 9.93 5.51
C MET A 135 13.31 11.27 4.76
N SER A 136 12.35 12.16 5.04
CA SER A 136 12.27 13.48 4.40
C SER A 136 13.34 14.43 4.92
N SER A 137 13.57 14.50 6.24
CA SER A 137 14.66 15.26 6.87
C SER A 137 16.02 14.84 6.31
N ARG A 138 16.30 13.54 6.27
CA ARG A 138 17.57 13.00 5.74
C ARG A 138 17.81 13.36 4.28
N ARG A 139 16.74 13.40 3.47
CA ARG A 139 16.85 13.78 2.05
C ARG A 139 17.17 15.27 1.90
N GLN A 140 16.58 16.13 2.73
CA GLN A 140 16.88 17.57 2.75
C GLN A 140 18.31 17.84 3.17
N GLU A 141 18.76 17.26 4.28
CA GLU A 141 20.15 17.37 4.77
C GLU A 141 21.18 17.00 3.69
N MET A 142 20.92 15.89 2.97
CA MET A 142 21.81 15.44 1.90
C MET A 142 21.77 16.35 0.67
N SER A 143 20.62 16.93 0.34
CA SER A 143 20.48 17.91 -0.75
C SER A 143 21.22 19.21 -0.44
N GLU A 144 21.11 19.70 0.79
CA GLU A 144 21.79 20.91 1.26
C GLU A 144 23.31 20.73 1.24
N ALA A 145 23.81 19.58 1.72
CA ALA A 145 25.24 19.26 1.67
C ALA A 145 25.81 19.23 0.24
N VAL A 146 25.05 18.68 -0.73
CA VAL A 146 25.46 18.67 -2.14
C VAL A 146 25.49 20.09 -2.74
N GLN A 147 24.53 20.94 -2.36
CA GLN A 147 24.50 22.33 -2.82
C GLN A 147 25.65 23.15 -2.23
N GLU A 148 25.98 22.95 -0.95
CA GLU A 148 27.09 23.61 -0.28
C GLU A 148 28.45 23.20 -0.87
N GLU A 149 28.64 21.91 -1.17
CA GLU A 149 29.85 21.40 -1.82
C GLU A 149 30.01 21.92 -3.27
N ALA A 150 28.91 22.08 -4.00
CA ALA A 150 28.92 22.67 -5.34
C ALA A 150 29.25 24.17 -5.30
N ALA A 151 28.72 24.91 -4.32
CA ALA A 151 29.02 26.33 -4.12
C ALA A 151 30.50 26.56 -3.80
N LEU A 152 31.11 25.71 -2.95
CA LEU A 152 32.54 25.80 -2.61
C LEU A 152 33.47 25.51 -3.79
N LYS A 153 33.07 24.66 -4.75
CA LYS A 153 33.88 24.33 -5.94
C LYS A 153 33.78 25.38 -7.05
N THR A 154 32.85 26.32 -6.95
CA THR A 154 32.60 27.35 -7.97
C THR A 154 33.07 28.75 -7.51
N ALA A 155 33.56 28.86 -6.27
CA ALA A 155 34.18 30.05 -5.69
C ALA A 155 35.72 29.94 -5.74
#